data_AF-D6AT73-F1
#
_entry.id   AF-D6AT73-F1
#
_cell.length_a   1.000
_cell.length_b   1.000
_cell.length_c   1.000
_cell.angle_alpha   90.00
_cell.angle_beta   90.00
_cell.angle_gamma   90.00
#
_symmetry.space_group_name_H-M   'P 1'
#
loop_
_entity.id
_entity.type
_entity.pdbx_description
1 polymer ?
#
loop_
_entity_poly.entity_id
_entity_poly.type
_entity_poly.pdbx_seq_one_letter_code
_entity_poly.pdbx_strand_id
1 'polypeptide(L)'
;MTDRAALADALAQVPEGHPLTAVVHAAGVLDDGLVTSLTPDRVDAVLRPKVEGALHLHELTEGMDLAAFVLFSSVSGVLGSPGQANYAAANAFLDALAAHRAALGLPAKSLAWGLWGQVAGMGGKLAGADMSRHARGGLLPLTTEQGLALFDASLGTATAADVAVRLDLDALRTSPAQTHPALRGLVGGGARRSAAGATGQDGTATTFAERLAALPEGERHTTVAGLVRAHTAAVLDYASAEEIDADLEFHRFGFDSLTAIELRNALDSATGLRLPATLIFDHPTPAALAAHLLDELTGTGTGAATAAPTAVRAVDDDPIALVGLACRLPGGVASPEDLWRLLTEEGSGIGDFPADRGWDIDGLYDPKGGRPGSSYVREGGFLYDAGDFDPGFFGIAPKEAPMIDPQQRLLLEASWEALERSGIDPRSLKGSRTGVYVGVQYHDYAGAASSGSMVTGRVAYTLGLAGPAVSVDTACSSSLVALHLAARALRAGECSLALAGGAAVMATPDSFVEFSRQQGL
;
A
#
# COMPACT_ATOMS: atom_id res chain seq x y z
N MET A 1 -18.53 25.44 -16.21
CA MET A 1 -19.47 24.34 -16.55
C MET A 1 -20.14 23.75 -15.31
N THR A 2 -19.43 23.58 -14.19
CA THR A 2 -20.02 23.15 -12.91
C THR A 2 -20.75 24.29 -12.18
N ASP A 3 -20.52 25.53 -12.59
CA ASP A 3 -21.41 26.66 -12.34
C ASP A 3 -22.41 26.76 -13.51
N ARG A 4 -23.70 26.57 -13.20
CA ARG A 4 -24.80 26.58 -14.17
C ARG A 4 -25.07 27.98 -14.74
N ALA A 5 -24.96 29.02 -13.93
CA ALA A 5 -25.22 30.40 -14.36
C ALA A 5 -24.13 30.87 -15.33
N ALA A 6 -22.87 30.65 -14.95
CA ALA A 6 -21.73 30.98 -15.81
C ALA A 6 -21.76 30.18 -17.14
N LEU A 7 -22.26 28.94 -17.11
CA LEU A 7 -22.44 28.15 -18.34
C LEU A 7 -23.57 28.70 -19.22
N ALA A 8 -24.70 29.11 -18.63
CA ALA A 8 -25.79 29.74 -19.37
C ALA A 8 -25.32 31.06 -20.03
N ASP A 9 -24.57 31.88 -19.30
CA ASP A 9 -23.98 33.11 -19.83
C ASP A 9 -23.01 32.84 -20.99
N ALA A 10 -22.20 31.78 -20.89
CA ALA A 10 -21.30 31.37 -21.97
C ALA A 10 -22.06 30.88 -23.21
N LEU A 11 -23.15 30.13 -23.04
CA LEU A 11 -24.01 29.69 -24.15
C LEU A 11 -24.73 30.85 -24.82
N ALA A 12 -25.15 31.87 -24.05
CA ALA A 12 -25.79 33.07 -24.58
C ALA A 12 -24.86 33.96 -25.42
N GLN A 13 -23.54 33.78 -25.31
CA GLN A 13 -22.54 34.49 -26.13
C GLN A 13 -22.38 33.90 -27.53
N VAL A 14 -22.99 32.76 -27.83
CA VAL A 14 -22.95 32.16 -29.17
C VAL A 14 -23.76 33.04 -30.15
N PRO A 15 -23.17 33.54 -31.25
CA PRO A 15 -23.86 34.46 -32.16
C PRO A 15 -25.07 33.81 -32.84
N GLU A 16 -26.19 34.54 -32.95
CA GLU A 16 -27.40 34.04 -33.64
C GLU A 16 -27.15 33.65 -35.11
N GLY A 17 -26.20 34.31 -35.78
CA GLY A 17 -25.81 33.98 -37.16
C GLY A 17 -25.01 32.69 -37.29
N HIS A 18 -24.50 32.15 -36.18
CA HIS A 18 -23.77 30.89 -36.09
C HIS A 18 -24.24 30.13 -34.85
N PRO A 19 -25.48 29.59 -34.87
CA PRO A 19 -26.06 28.97 -33.69
C PRO A 19 -25.25 27.74 -33.25
N LEU A 20 -25.35 27.39 -31.98
CA LEU A 20 -24.72 26.19 -31.44
C LEU A 20 -25.34 24.95 -32.11
N THR A 21 -24.53 24.20 -32.85
CA THR A 21 -24.97 22.99 -33.57
C THR A 21 -24.46 21.71 -32.93
N ALA A 22 -23.44 21.76 -32.08
CA ALA A 22 -22.91 20.58 -31.42
C ALA A 22 -22.31 20.90 -30.07
N VAL A 23 -22.46 19.97 -29.13
CA VAL A 23 -21.79 19.99 -27.82
C VAL A 23 -20.85 18.80 -27.74
N VAL A 24 -19.60 19.05 -27.33
CA VAL A 24 -18.63 18.00 -27.00
C VAL A 24 -18.16 18.20 -25.57
N HIS A 25 -18.63 17.35 -24.66
CA HIS A 25 -18.28 17.38 -23.26
C HIS A 25 -17.06 16.50 -22.98
N ALA A 26 -15.89 17.12 -22.97
CA ALA A 26 -14.59 16.47 -22.73
C ALA A 26 -13.97 16.79 -21.36
N ALA A 27 -14.77 17.30 -20.41
CA ALA A 27 -14.25 17.67 -19.10
C ALA A 27 -14.11 16.47 -18.17
N GLY A 28 -13.07 16.50 -17.34
CA GLY A 28 -12.85 15.50 -16.32
C GLY A 28 -11.57 15.76 -15.56
N VAL A 29 -11.51 15.22 -14.36
CA VAL A 29 -10.28 15.12 -13.55
C VAL A 29 -10.18 13.69 -13.03
N LEU A 30 -8.96 13.28 -12.67
CA LEU A 30 -8.70 12.00 -12.04
C LEU A 30 -8.28 12.22 -10.59
N ASP A 31 -8.72 11.32 -9.72
CA ASP A 31 -8.26 11.21 -8.35
C ASP A 31 -8.37 9.75 -7.91
N ASP A 32 -7.37 8.96 -8.32
CA ASP A 32 -7.38 7.51 -8.16
C ASP A 32 -7.09 7.12 -6.69
N GLY A 33 -7.74 6.06 -6.22
CA GLY A 33 -7.60 5.53 -4.88
C GLY A 33 -8.43 4.27 -4.65
N LEU A 34 -8.07 3.51 -3.61
CA LEU A 34 -8.89 2.40 -3.15
C LEU A 34 -10.25 2.92 -2.69
N VAL A 35 -11.30 2.12 -2.87
CA VAL A 35 -12.67 2.48 -2.44
C VAL A 35 -12.71 2.90 -0.97
N THR A 36 -11.93 2.24 -0.11
CA THR A 36 -11.81 2.56 1.32
C THR A 36 -11.09 3.88 1.63
N SER A 37 -10.39 4.45 0.66
CA SER A 37 -9.66 5.72 0.77
C SER A 37 -10.38 6.91 0.13
N LEU A 38 -11.56 6.68 -0.47
CA LEU A 38 -12.36 7.73 -1.10
C LEU A 38 -13.16 8.48 -0.05
N THR A 39 -12.84 9.77 0.12
CA THR A 39 -13.64 10.71 0.92
C THR A 39 -14.72 11.35 0.04
N PRO A 40 -15.77 11.94 0.63
CA PRO A 40 -16.76 12.71 -0.12
C PRO A 40 -16.14 13.75 -1.05
N ASP A 41 -15.16 14.52 -0.56
CA ASP A 41 -14.48 15.55 -1.36
C ASP A 41 -13.76 15.00 -2.59
N ARG A 42 -13.12 13.82 -2.48
CA ARG A 42 -12.42 13.15 -3.59
C ARG A 42 -13.39 12.57 -4.61
N VAL A 43 -14.54 12.10 -4.16
CA VAL A 43 -15.64 11.65 -5.03
C VAL A 43 -16.20 12.86 -5.78
N ASP A 44 -16.58 13.91 -5.05
CA ASP A 44 -17.15 15.14 -5.61
C ASP A 44 -16.20 15.79 -6.60
N ALA A 45 -14.90 15.89 -6.30
CA ALA A 45 -13.92 16.47 -7.21
C ALA A 45 -13.93 15.81 -8.61
N VAL A 46 -14.08 14.48 -8.68
CA VAL A 46 -14.10 13.72 -9.94
C VAL A 46 -15.47 13.73 -10.61
N LEU A 47 -16.55 13.58 -9.82
CA LEU A 47 -17.91 13.54 -10.36
C LEU A 47 -18.33 14.92 -10.88
N ARG A 48 -17.99 16.00 -10.18
CA ARG A 48 -18.46 17.36 -10.48
C ARG A 48 -18.25 17.78 -11.95
N PRO A 49 -17.04 17.75 -12.52
CA PRO A 49 -16.85 18.16 -13.91
C PRO A 49 -17.58 17.28 -14.93
N LYS A 50 -17.70 15.97 -14.69
CA LYS A 50 -18.34 15.02 -15.61
C LYS A 50 -19.86 14.99 -15.46
N VAL A 51 -20.35 14.78 -14.24
CA VAL A 51 -21.76 14.58 -13.91
C VAL A 51 -22.52 15.91 -13.92
N GLU A 52 -22.17 16.84 -13.02
CA GLU A 52 -22.87 18.14 -12.96
C GLU A 52 -22.67 18.94 -14.24
N GLY A 53 -21.44 18.93 -14.79
CA GLY A 53 -21.14 19.60 -16.06
C GLY A 53 -21.99 19.09 -17.22
N ALA A 54 -22.16 17.78 -17.36
CA ALA A 54 -23.00 17.21 -18.41
C ALA A 54 -24.50 17.41 -18.16
N LEU A 55 -24.96 17.35 -16.91
CA LEU A 55 -26.35 17.66 -16.54
C LEU A 55 -26.72 19.10 -16.89
N HIS A 56 -25.89 20.07 -16.50
CA HIS A 56 -26.15 21.47 -16.86
C HIS A 56 -26.18 21.67 -18.37
N LEU A 57 -25.26 21.05 -19.12
CA LEU A 57 -25.28 21.09 -20.58
C LEU A 57 -26.56 20.47 -21.13
N HIS A 58 -27.01 19.34 -20.59
CA HIS A 58 -28.25 18.70 -21.03
C HIS A 58 -29.46 19.62 -20.83
N GLU A 59 -29.64 20.18 -19.64
CA GLU A 59 -30.77 21.07 -19.31
C GLU A 59 -30.75 22.36 -20.14
N LEU A 60 -29.57 22.99 -20.25
CA LEU A 60 -29.44 24.29 -20.92
C LEU A 60 -29.54 24.20 -22.45
N THR A 61 -29.40 22.99 -23.01
CA THR A 61 -29.44 22.76 -24.47
C THR A 61 -30.61 21.89 -24.92
N GLU A 62 -31.54 21.52 -24.01
CA GLU A 62 -32.66 20.63 -24.32
C GLU A 62 -33.56 21.15 -25.45
N GLY A 63 -33.80 22.47 -25.48
CA GLY A 63 -34.62 23.12 -26.51
C GLY A 63 -33.84 23.59 -27.75
N MET A 64 -32.56 23.27 -27.87
CA MET A 64 -31.71 23.68 -29.01
C MET A 64 -31.69 22.59 -30.09
N ASP A 65 -31.69 23.01 -31.36
CA ASP A 65 -31.58 22.12 -32.51
C ASP A 65 -30.12 21.68 -32.73
N LEU A 66 -29.63 20.83 -31.82
CA LEU A 66 -28.28 20.28 -31.91
C LEU A 66 -28.25 19.16 -32.96
N ALA A 67 -27.20 19.13 -33.78
CA ALA A 67 -26.86 17.99 -34.61
C ALA A 67 -26.12 16.89 -33.81
N ALA A 68 -25.40 17.27 -32.74
CA ALA A 68 -24.65 16.32 -31.92
C ALA A 68 -24.52 16.76 -30.46
N PHE A 69 -24.57 15.80 -29.54
CA PHE A 69 -24.25 15.98 -28.12
C PHE A 69 -23.36 14.82 -27.68
N VAL A 70 -22.06 15.05 -27.61
CA VAL A 70 -21.07 13.99 -27.42
C VAL A 70 -20.48 14.06 -26.01
N LEU A 71 -20.55 12.95 -25.28
CA LEU A 71 -20.02 12.78 -23.94
C LEU A 71 -18.74 11.92 -24.01
N PHE A 72 -17.63 12.46 -23.49
CA PHE A 72 -16.38 11.70 -23.38
C PHE A 72 -16.40 10.87 -22.09
N SER A 73 -16.80 9.61 -22.24
CA SER A 73 -16.77 8.59 -21.20
C SER A 73 -15.44 7.82 -21.23
N SER A 74 -15.34 6.75 -20.46
CA SER A 74 -14.16 5.89 -20.38
C SER A 74 -14.58 4.43 -20.29
N VAL A 75 -13.78 3.55 -20.88
CA VAL A 75 -13.94 2.10 -20.74
C VAL A 75 -13.94 1.64 -19.28
N SER A 76 -13.35 2.42 -18.35
CA SER A 76 -13.40 2.17 -16.91
C SER A 76 -14.84 2.17 -16.35
N GLY A 77 -15.78 2.93 -16.95
CA GLY A 77 -17.20 2.89 -16.58
C GLY A 77 -17.91 1.60 -17.01
N VAL A 78 -17.33 0.86 -17.96
CA VAL A 78 -17.89 -0.37 -18.54
C VAL A 78 -17.24 -1.63 -17.95
N LEU A 79 -15.92 -1.65 -17.90
CA LEU A 79 -15.13 -2.82 -17.44
C LEU A 79 -14.66 -2.68 -15.99
N GLY A 80 -14.81 -1.51 -15.39
CA GLY A 80 -14.10 -1.16 -14.16
C GLY A 80 -12.62 -0.87 -14.43
N SER A 81 -11.98 -0.23 -13.46
CA SER A 81 -10.54 -0.07 -13.42
C SER A 81 -10.10 -0.04 -11.95
N PRO A 82 -9.13 -0.88 -11.53
CA PRO A 82 -8.64 -0.88 -10.16
C PRO A 82 -8.19 0.51 -9.73
N GLY A 83 -8.64 0.96 -8.55
CA GLY A 83 -8.32 2.28 -8.02
C GLY A 83 -9.11 3.45 -8.62
N GLN A 84 -10.03 3.23 -9.57
CA GLN A 84 -10.75 4.31 -10.24
C GLN A 84 -12.26 4.30 -9.99
N ALA A 85 -12.70 3.94 -8.77
CA ALA A 85 -14.12 3.72 -8.49
C ALA A 85 -14.98 4.99 -8.67
N ASN A 86 -14.50 6.16 -8.22
CA ASN A 86 -15.14 7.46 -8.45
C ASN A 86 -15.21 7.82 -9.94
N TYR A 87 -14.11 7.62 -10.68
CA TYR A 87 -14.04 7.92 -12.10
C TYR A 87 -14.92 6.98 -12.94
N ALA A 88 -14.91 5.68 -12.64
CA ALA A 88 -15.78 4.70 -13.28
C ALA A 88 -17.25 5.05 -13.08
N ALA A 89 -17.65 5.43 -11.85
CA ALA A 89 -19.00 5.87 -11.54
C ALA A 89 -19.40 7.13 -12.33
N ALA A 90 -18.51 8.12 -12.43
CA ALA A 90 -18.77 9.34 -13.20
C ALA A 90 -18.95 9.07 -14.70
N ASN A 91 -18.19 8.14 -15.27
CA ASN A 91 -18.31 7.76 -16.69
C ASN A 91 -19.54 6.89 -16.96
N ALA A 92 -19.90 5.97 -16.06
CA ALA A 92 -21.14 5.22 -16.16
C ALA A 92 -22.38 6.15 -16.14
N PHE A 93 -22.32 7.25 -15.39
CA PHE A 93 -23.35 8.29 -15.44
C PHE A 93 -23.45 8.95 -16.83
N LEU A 94 -22.33 9.28 -17.48
CA LEU A 94 -22.33 9.86 -18.82
C LEU A 94 -22.95 8.90 -19.84
N ASP A 95 -22.64 7.61 -19.76
CA ASP A 95 -23.22 6.58 -20.62
C ASP A 95 -24.75 6.51 -20.43
N ALA A 96 -25.21 6.57 -19.18
CA ALA A 96 -26.63 6.60 -18.84
C ALA A 96 -27.32 7.89 -19.32
N LEU A 97 -26.66 9.04 -19.21
CA LEU A 97 -27.20 10.32 -19.68
C LEU A 97 -27.36 10.34 -21.21
N ALA A 98 -26.41 9.77 -21.94
CA ALA A 98 -26.55 9.64 -23.39
C ALA A 98 -27.74 8.76 -23.77
N ALA A 99 -27.91 7.61 -23.10
CA ALA A 99 -29.08 6.76 -23.30
C ALA A 99 -30.39 7.46 -22.94
N HIS A 100 -30.41 8.24 -21.86
CA HIS A 100 -31.57 9.03 -21.44
C HIS A 100 -31.96 10.08 -22.49
N ARG A 101 -31.01 10.88 -22.97
CA ARG A 101 -31.25 11.87 -24.04
C ARG A 101 -31.75 11.22 -25.33
N ALA A 102 -31.15 10.11 -25.74
CA ALA A 102 -31.59 9.37 -26.91
C ALA A 102 -33.04 8.87 -26.77
N ALA A 103 -33.45 8.42 -25.57
CA ALA A 103 -34.83 8.02 -25.30
C ALA A 103 -35.84 9.20 -25.36
N LEU A 104 -35.38 10.43 -25.16
CA LEU A 104 -36.16 11.66 -25.36
C LEU A 104 -36.19 12.13 -26.82
N GLY A 105 -35.53 11.41 -27.74
CA GLY A 105 -35.38 11.82 -29.14
C GLY A 105 -34.36 12.93 -29.35
N LEU A 106 -33.57 13.26 -28.33
CA LEU A 106 -32.51 14.26 -28.42
C LEU A 106 -31.20 13.60 -28.91
N PRO A 107 -30.39 14.30 -29.73
CA PRO A 107 -29.06 13.81 -30.08
C PRO A 107 -28.23 13.57 -28.83
N ALA A 108 -27.61 12.39 -28.76
CA ALA A 108 -26.62 12.05 -27.76
C ALA A 108 -25.74 10.88 -28.19
N LYS A 109 -24.44 10.98 -27.88
CA LYS A 109 -23.47 9.90 -28.03
C LYS A 109 -22.51 9.91 -26.85
N SER A 110 -22.39 8.81 -26.13
CA SER A 110 -21.29 8.59 -25.19
C SER A 110 -20.23 7.72 -25.84
N LEU A 111 -18.97 8.13 -25.75
CA LEU A 111 -17.84 7.31 -26.18
C LEU A 111 -17.03 6.90 -24.96
N ALA A 112 -17.11 5.62 -24.60
CA ALA A 112 -16.29 5.01 -23.57
C ALA A 112 -14.89 4.72 -24.13
N TRP A 113 -13.99 5.71 -24.00
CA TRP A 113 -12.64 5.65 -24.55
C TRP A 113 -11.73 4.65 -23.84
N GLY A 114 -10.95 3.92 -24.62
CA GLY A 114 -9.75 3.22 -24.17
C GLY A 114 -8.58 4.16 -23.89
N LEU A 115 -7.41 3.57 -23.60
CA LEU A 115 -6.18 4.31 -23.37
C LEU A 115 -5.74 5.06 -24.64
N TRP A 116 -5.29 6.32 -24.50
CA TRP A 116 -4.68 7.10 -25.57
C TRP A 116 -3.16 7.11 -25.38
N GLY A 117 -2.39 6.83 -26.43
CA GLY A 117 -0.92 6.68 -26.35
C GLY A 117 -0.11 7.98 -26.33
N GLN A 118 -0.74 9.14 -26.12
CA GLN A 118 -0.07 10.45 -26.14
C GLN A 118 0.32 10.89 -24.71
N VAL A 119 1.50 11.51 -24.58
CA VAL A 119 2.15 11.90 -23.30
C VAL A 119 1.52 13.15 -22.65
N ALA A 120 0.59 13.83 -23.31
CA ALA A 120 -0.03 15.06 -22.81
C ALA A 120 -1.48 14.86 -22.34
N GLY A 121 -1.87 15.55 -21.26
CA GLY A 121 -3.24 15.52 -20.71
C GLY A 121 -3.47 14.38 -19.72
N MET A 122 -4.72 13.95 -19.58
CA MET A 122 -5.14 12.93 -18.62
C MET A 122 -4.47 11.56 -18.87
N GLY A 123 -4.15 11.24 -20.12
CA GLY A 123 -3.39 10.04 -20.52
C GLY A 123 -1.90 10.08 -20.15
N GLY A 124 -1.32 11.27 -19.96
CA GLY A 124 0.08 11.45 -19.60
C GLY A 124 0.40 11.25 -18.12
N LYS A 125 -0.63 11.17 -17.26
CA LYS A 125 -0.48 10.90 -15.82
C LYS A 125 -0.40 9.41 -15.48
N LEU A 126 -0.62 8.52 -16.45
CA LEU A 126 -0.40 7.09 -16.25
C LEU A 126 1.10 6.79 -16.31
N ALA A 127 1.65 6.30 -15.20
CA ALA A 127 3.02 5.79 -15.16
C ALA A 127 3.15 4.57 -16.09
N GLY A 128 4.37 4.24 -16.53
CA GLY A 128 4.62 3.11 -17.45
C GLY A 128 3.97 1.79 -17.01
N ALA A 129 3.89 1.53 -15.70
CA ALA A 129 3.25 0.35 -15.13
C ALA A 129 1.75 0.22 -15.46
N ASP A 130 1.00 1.33 -15.54
CA ASP A 130 -0.42 1.28 -15.90
C ASP A 130 -0.64 1.08 -17.40
N MET A 131 0.29 1.52 -18.26
CA MET A 131 0.25 1.18 -19.69
C MET A 131 0.47 -0.31 -19.92
N SER A 132 1.46 -0.91 -19.22
CA SER A 132 1.76 -2.34 -19.32
C SER A 132 0.60 -3.20 -18.76
N ARG A 133 -0.12 -2.71 -17.74
CA ARG A 133 -1.33 -3.36 -17.18
C ARG A 133 -2.50 -3.40 -18.18
N HIS A 134 -2.77 -2.30 -18.88
CA HIS A 134 -3.83 -2.25 -19.89
C HIS A 134 -3.50 -3.12 -21.11
N ALA A 135 -2.23 -3.12 -21.55
CA ALA A 135 -1.75 -3.98 -22.63
C ALA A 135 -1.89 -5.47 -22.27
N ARG A 136 -1.58 -5.88 -21.03
CA ARG A 136 -1.78 -7.25 -20.51
C ARG A 136 -3.25 -7.67 -20.45
N GLY A 137 -4.16 -6.72 -20.21
CA GLY A 137 -5.61 -6.92 -20.31
C GLY A 137 -6.18 -6.93 -21.73
N GLY A 138 -5.31 -6.90 -22.75
CA GLY A 138 -5.68 -6.89 -24.17
C GLY A 138 -6.20 -5.55 -24.68
N LEU A 139 -6.05 -4.46 -23.92
CA LEU A 139 -6.40 -3.10 -24.33
C LEU A 139 -5.14 -2.36 -24.77
N LEU A 140 -5.06 -2.04 -26.06
CA LEU A 140 -3.91 -1.34 -26.63
C LEU A 140 -4.14 0.18 -26.67
N PRO A 141 -3.09 1.00 -26.52
CA PRO A 141 -3.21 2.46 -26.65
C PRO A 141 -3.64 2.88 -28.06
N LEU A 142 -4.60 3.79 -28.15
CA LEU A 142 -5.04 4.45 -29.38
C LEU A 142 -4.08 5.58 -29.77
N THR A 143 -3.77 5.70 -31.05
CA THR A 143 -3.18 6.94 -31.58
C THR A 143 -4.25 8.01 -31.75
N THR A 144 -3.85 9.28 -31.88
CA THR A 144 -4.80 10.38 -32.13
C THR A 144 -5.61 10.14 -33.40
N GLU A 145 -4.97 9.65 -34.46
CA GLU A 145 -5.62 9.33 -35.73
C GLU A 145 -6.66 8.21 -35.56
N GLN A 146 -6.33 7.18 -34.79
CA GLN A 146 -7.26 6.09 -34.46
C GLN A 146 -8.43 6.60 -33.62
N GLY A 147 -8.17 7.45 -32.62
CA GLY A 147 -9.19 8.05 -31.78
C GLY A 147 -10.16 8.93 -32.57
N LEU A 148 -9.65 9.79 -33.45
CA LEU A 148 -10.49 10.63 -34.33
C LEU A 148 -11.31 9.78 -35.32
N ALA A 149 -10.72 8.74 -35.90
CA ALA A 149 -11.45 7.83 -36.78
C ALA A 149 -12.59 7.09 -36.05
N LEU A 150 -12.36 6.68 -34.79
CA LEU A 150 -13.40 6.08 -33.95
C LEU A 150 -14.48 7.08 -33.55
N PHE A 151 -14.11 8.35 -33.31
CA PHE A 151 -15.07 9.43 -33.05
C PHE A 151 -16.04 9.59 -34.23
N ASP A 152 -15.49 9.76 -35.45
CA ASP A 152 -16.29 9.92 -36.66
C ASP A 152 -17.17 8.69 -36.93
N ALA A 153 -16.63 7.49 -36.73
CA ALA A 153 -17.39 6.25 -36.90
C ALA A 153 -18.57 6.13 -35.91
N SER A 154 -18.35 6.51 -34.64
CA SER A 154 -19.36 6.44 -33.58
C SER A 154 -20.54 7.39 -33.83
N LEU A 155 -20.31 8.54 -34.47
CA LEU A 155 -21.41 9.44 -34.85
C LEU A 155 -22.39 8.80 -35.84
N GLY A 156 -21.96 7.80 -36.60
CA GLY A 156 -22.80 7.05 -37.54
C GLY A 156 -23.53 5.84 -36.95
N THR A 157 -23.29 5.47 -35.69
CA THR A 157 -23.91 4.29 -35.07
C THR A 157 -25.30 4.63 -34.49
N ALA A 158 -26.18 3.63 -34.40
CA ALA A 158 -27.51 3.80 -33.81
C ALA A 158 -27.52 3.73 -32.27
N THR A 159 -26.41 3.32 -31.65
CA THR A 159 -26.26 3.13 -30.21
C THR A 159 -25.99 4.46 -29.51
N ALA A 160 -26.59 4.68 -28.35
CA ALA A 160 -26.35 5.91 -27.57
C ALA A 160 -25.00 5.93 -26.86
N ALA A 161 -24.42 4.75 -26.58
CA ALA A 161 -23.11 4.60 -25.94
C ALA A 161 -22.27 3.56 -26.67
N ASP A 162 -21.07 3.94 -27.10
CA ASP A 162 -20.12 3.10 -27.81
C ASP A 162 -18.82 2.93 -27.00
N VAL A 163 -18.21 1.75 -27.09
CA VAL A 163 -16.89 1.48 -26.50
C VAL A 163 -15.83 1.64 -27.58
N ALA A 164 -15.00 2.68 -27.46
CA ALA A 164 -13.97 3.02 -28.43
C ALA A 164 -12.61 2.57 -27.91
N VAL A 165 -12.27 1.30 -28.18
CA VAL A 165 -11.04 0.64 -27.70
C VAL A 165 -10.31 -0.07 -28.84
N ARG A 166 -8.99 -0.19 -28.72
CA ARG A 166 -8.19 -1.09 -29.55
C ARG A 166 -7.91 -2.36 -28.77
N LEU A 167 -8.30 -3.51 -29.33
CA LEU A 167 -8.11 -4.81 -28.67
C LEU A 167 -7.01 -5.61 -29.34
N ASP A 168 -6.19 -6.27 -28.53
CA ASP A 168 -5.35 -7.38 -28.97
C ASP A 168 -6.12 -8.69 -28.81
N LEU A 169 -6.82 -9.10 -29.86
CA LEU A 169 -7.66 -10.30 -29.83
C LEU A 169 -6.86 -11.59 -29.63
N ASP A 170 -5.59 -11.61 -30.02
CA ASP A 170 -4.75 -12.80 -29.89
C ASP A 170 -4.20 -12.92 -28.46
N ALA A 171 -3.82 -11.81 -27.83
CA ALA A 171 -3.51 -11.78 -26.40
C ALA A 171 -4.73 -12.20 -25.55
N LEU A 172 -5.93 -11.71 -25.89
CA LEU A 172 -7.16 -12.05 -25.17
C LEU A 172 -7.55 -13.54 -25.32
N ARG A 173 -7.21 -14.17 -26.45
CA ARG A 173 -7.43 -15.61 -26.69
C ARG A 173 -6.45 -16.48 -25.92
N THR A 174 -5.19 -16.07 -25.88
CA THR A 174 -4.08 -16.85 -25.31
C THR A 174 -4.03 -16.77 -23.78
N SER A 175 -4.65 -15.74 -23.19
CA SER A 175 -4.66 -15.51 -21.73
C SER A 175 -6.08 -15.41 -21.13
N PRO A 176 -6.95 -16.43 -21.25
CA PRO A 176 -8.36 -16.37 -20.84
C PRO A 176 -8.58 -16.12 -19.33
N ALA A 177 -7.58 -16.45 -18.50
CA ALA A 177 -7.58 -16.15 -17.07
C ALA A 177 -7.42 -14.64 -16.78
N GLN A 178 -6.73 -13.92 -17.66
CA GLN A 178 -6.50 -12.46 -17.55
C GLN A 178 -7.54 -11.65 -18.34
N THR A 179 -8.27 -12.29 -19.26
CA THR A 179 -9.34 -11.66 -20.04
C THR A 179 -10.57 -11.36 -19.18
N HIS A 180 -10.97 -10.07 -19.15
CA HIS A 180 -12.17 -9.61 -18.47
C HIS A 180 -13.41 -10.38 -18.96
N PRO A 181 -14.33 -10.84 -18.06
CA PRO A 181 -15.48 -11.65 -18.43
C PRO A 181 -16.34 -11.07 -19.56
N ALA A 182 -16.51 -9.75 -19.61
CA ALA A 182 -17.27 -9.07 -20.66
C ALA A 182 -16.66 -9.22 -22.07
N LEU A 183 -15.35 -9.47 -22.17
CA LEU A 183 -14.63 -9.60 -23.45
C LEU A 183 -14.50 -11.04 -23.93
N ARG A 184 -14.82 -12.04 -23.09
CA ARG A 184 -14.68 -13.47 -23.43
C ARG A 184 -15.53 -13.90 -24.62
N GLY A 185 -16.67 -13.22 -24.83
CA GLY A 185 -17.54 -13.44 -25.99
C GLY A 185 -16.88 -13.08 -27.33
N LEU A 186 -15.95 -12.12 -27.34
CA LEU A 186 -15.26 -11.66 -28.55
C LEU A 186 -14.18 -12.65 -29.03
N VAL A 187 -13.69 -13.50 -28.12
CA VAL A 187 -12.61 -14.46 -28.39
C VAL A 187 -13.07 -15.91 -28.53
N GLY A 188 -14.39 -16.17 -28.47
CA GLY A 188 -14.97 -17.48 -28.79
C GLY A 188 -15.10 -18.48 -27.63
N GLY A 189 -14.98 -18.06 -26.38
CA GLY A 189 -15.04 -18.93 -25.19
C GLY A 189 -16.43 -19.42 -24.76
N GLY A 190 -17.37 -19.56 -25.69
CA GLY A 190 -18.73 -20.02 -25.42
C GLY A 190 -18.88 -21.54 -25.60
N ALA A 191 -18.23 -22.36 -24.76
CA ALA A 191 -18.62 -23.75 -24.65
C ALA A 191 -19.99 -23.80 -23.95
N ARG A 192 -21.05 -23.89 -24.76
CA ARG A 192 -22.38 -24.28 -24.30
C ARG A 192 -22.22 -25.57 -23.50
N ARG A 193 -22.54 -25.53 -22.20
CA ARG A 193 -22.73 -26.76 -21.43
C ARG A 193 -23.97 -27.47 -22.00
N SER A 194 -23.75 -28.36 -22.97
CA SER A 194 -24.73 -29.37 -23.33
C SER A 194 -24.68 -30.45 -22.27
N ALA A 195 -25.72 -30.52 -21.45
CA ALA A 195 -25.98 -31.67 -20.62
C ALA A 195 -26.37 -32.86 -21.53
N ALA A 196 -25.44 -33.77 -21.82
CA ALA A 196 -25.70 -35.18 -22.16
C ALA A 196 -24.39 -35.95 -22.35
N GLY A 197 -24.28 -37.10 -21.67
CA GLY A 197 -23.55 -38.27 -22.17
C GLY A 197 -22.10 -38.45 -21.74
N ALA A 198 -21.90 -39.30 -20.74
CA ALA A 198 -20.63 -39.93 -20.44
C ALA A 198 -20.07 -40.70 -21.67
N THR A 199 -18.79 -40.50 -21.98
CA THR A 199 -17.69 -41.50 -22.06
C THR A 199 -16.57 -41.02 -23.00
N GLY A 200 -15.35 -40.91 -22.48
CA GLY A 200 -14.11 -41.26 -23.21
C GLY A 200 -13.34 -40.16 -23.96
N GLN A 201 -12.09 -39.97 -23.48
CA GLN A 201 -10.85 -39.59 -24.19
C GLN A 201 -10.38 -38.11 -24.20
N ASP A 202 -9.54 -37.84 -23.20
CA ASP A 202 -8.15 -37.36 -23.27
C ASP A 202 -7.76 -36.11 -24.06
N GLY A 203 -7.43 -35.09 -23.25
CA GLY A 203 -6.55 -33.96 -23.52
C GLY A 203 -6.16 -33.31 -22.20
N THR A 204 -5.57 -34.07 -21.27
CA THR A 204 -5.17 -33.56 -19.95
C THR A 204 -3.97 -32.64 -20.09
N ALA A 205 -4.18 -31.33 -19.97
CA ALA A 205 -3.11 -30.41 -19.60
C ALA A 205 -2.60 -30.87 -18.22
N THR A 206 -1.37 -31.37 -18.16
CA THR A 206 -0.74 -31.77 -16.90
C THR A 206 -0.58 -30.53 -16.01
N THR A 207 -1.03 -30.64 -14.77
CA THR A 207 -0.94 -29.54 -13.80
C THR A 207 0.53 -29.27 -13.44
N PHE A 208 0.84 -28.06 -13.01
CA PHE A 208 2.22 -27.70 -12.63
C PHE A 208 2.75 -28.60 -11.50
N ALA A 209 1.89 -28.98 -10.55
CA ALA A 209 2.22 -29.93 -9.49
C ALA A 209 2.62 -31.33 -10.02
N GLU A 210 1.90 -31.86 -11.02
CA GLU A 210 2.24 -33.15 -11.66
C GLU A 210 3.57 -33.09 -12.42
N ARG A 211 3.84 -31.95 -13.08
CA ARG A 211 5.13 -31.72 -13.76
C ARG A 211 6.28 -31.61 -12.76
N LEU A 212 6.07 -30.93 -11.64
CA LEU A 212 7.05 -30.78 -10.57
C LEU A 212 7.36 -32.12 -9.88
N ALA A 213 6.34 -32.96 -9.65
CA ALA A 213 6.50 -34.29 -9.06
C ALA A 213 7.32 -35.24 -9.95
N ALA A 214 7.28 -35.07 -11.27
CA ALA A 214 8.05 -35.87 -12.23
C ALA A 214 9.54 -35.46 -12.33
N LEU A 215 9.93 -34.30 -11.77
CA LEU A 215 11.31 -33.83 -11.77
C LEU A 215 12.14 -34.45 -10.62
N PRO A 216 13.46 -34.65 -10.81
CA PRO A 216 14.39 -34.99 -9.73
C PRO A 216 14.35 -33.94 -8.60
N GLU A 217 14.48 -34.37 -7.35
CA GLU A 217 14.37 -33.49 -6.17
C GLU A 217 15.28 -32.24 -6.25
N GLY A 218 16.52 -32.41 -6.72
CA GLY A 218 17.47 -31.30 -6.91
C GLY A 218 17.09 -30.28 -7.98
N GLU A 219 16.16 -30.59 -8.88
CA GLU A 219 15.72 -29.70 -9.97
C GLU A 219 14.39 -28.97 -9.65
N ARG A 220 13.66 -29.43 -8.63
CA ARG A 220 12.35 -28.88 -8.26
C ARG A 220 12.46 -27.45 -7.74
N HIS A 221 13.42 -27.19 -6.84
CA HIS A 221 13.63 -25.85 -6.29
C HIS A 221 13.99 -24.83 -7.37
N THR A 222 14.91 -25.17 -8.28
CA THR A 222 15.29 -24.31 -9.41
C THR A 222 14.11 -24.02 -10.33
N THR A 223 13.23 -25.01 -10.54
CA THR A 223 12.03 -24.87 -11.37
C THR A 223 11.00 -23.91 -10.75
N VAL A 224 10.75 -24.04 -9.44
CA VAL A 224 9.81 -23.13 -8.72
C VAL A 224 10.41 -21.73 -8.58
N ALA A 225 11.72 -21.61 -8.31
CA ALA A 225 12.40 -20.32 -8.29
C ALA A 225 12.37 -19.60 -9.65
N GLY A 226 12.55 -20.35 -10.74
CA GLY A 226 12.39 -19.84 -12.09
C GLY A 226 10.96 -19.34 -12.37
N LEU A 227 9.95 -20.08 -11.90
CA LEU A 227 8.54 -19.67 -12.01
C LEU A 227 8.28 -18.34 -11.28
N VAL A 228 8.70 -18.23 -10.02
CA VAL A 228 8.52 -17.01 -9.23
C VAL A 228 9.23 -15.82 -9.87
N ARG A 229 10.49 -15.98 -10.28
CA ARG A 229 11.25 -14.89 -10.93
C ARG A 229 10.65 -14.48 -12.27
N ALA A 230 10.16 -15.43 -13.07
CA ALA A 230 9.49 -15.13 -14.34
C ALA A 230 8.18 -14.34 -14.14
N HIS A 231 7.35 -14.74 -13.18
CA HIS A 231 6.13 -13.97 -12.87
C HIS A 231 6.43 -12.62 -12.22
N THR A 232 7.50 -12.53 -11.42
CA THR A 232 7.97 -11.26 -10.86
C THR A 232 8.42 -10.31 -11.95
N ALA A 233 9.27 -10.78 -12.88
CA ALA A 233 9.71 -10.02 -14.04
C ALA A 233 8.53 -9.56 -14.90
N ALA A 234 7.56 -10.45 -15.15
CA ALA A 234 6.38 -10.13 -15.96
C ALA A 234 5.46 -9.08 -15.30
N VAL A 235 5.31 -9.10 -13.96
CA VAL A 235 4.49 -8.12 -13.24
C VAL A 235 5.16 -6.75 -13.24
N LEU A 236 6.49 -6.71 -13.14
CA LEU A 236 7.29 -5.48 -13.04
C LEU A 236 7.89 -4.98 -14.36
N ASP A 237 7.64 -5.67 -15.47
CA ASP A 237 8.10 -5.29 -16.82
C ASP A 237 9.63 -5.36 -17.02
N TYR A 238 10.29 -6.31 -16.33
CA TYR A 238 11.70 -6.64 -16.60
C TYR A 238 11.80 -7.53 -17.84
N ALA A 239 12.85 -7.34 -18.64
CA ALA A 239 13.02 -8.05 -19.92
C ALA A 239 13.23 -9.56 -19.73
N SER A 240 13.73 -10.00 -18.57
CA SER A 240 13.90 -11.41 -18.26
C SER A 240 13.84 -11.73 -16.76
N ALA A 241 13.64 -13.01 -16.46
CA ALA A 241 13.67 -13.53 -15.09
C ALA A 241 15.08 -13.45 -14.46
N GLU A 242 16.15 -13.39 -15.27
CA GLU A 242 17.52 -13.27 -14.77
C GLU A 242 17.82 -11.91 -14.16
N GLU A 243 17.10 -10.86 -14.56
CA GLU A 243 17.24 -9.49 -14.01
C GLU A 243 16.64 -9.34 -12.61
N ILE A 244 15.83 -10.31 -12.17
CA ILE A 244 15.25 -10.34 -10.83
C ILE A 244 16.24 -11.00 -9.89
N ASP A 245 16.88 -10.22 -9.02
CA ASP A 245 17.67 -10.75 -7.91
C ASP A 245 16.78 -11.60 -6.98
N ALA A 246 17.20 -12.83 -6.68
CA ALA A 246 16.39 -13.79 -5.92
C ALA A 246 16.31 -13.45 -4.43
N ASP A 247 17.29 -12.71 -3.91
CA ASP A 247 17.42 -12.38 -2.48
C ASP A 247 17.02 -10.94 -2.16
N LEU A 248 16.79 -10.12 -3.19
CA LEU A 248 16.32 -8.75 -3.01
C LEU A 248 14.81 -8.74 -2.68
N GLU A 249 14.41 -7.86 -1.78
CA GLU A 249 13.01 -7.74 -1.40
C GLU A 249 12.14 -7.16 -2.51
N PHE A 250 10.91 -7.68 -2.64
CA PHE A 250 9.93 -7.24 -3.64
C PHE A 250 9.71 -5.71 -3.64
N HIS A 251 9.67 -5.08 -2.46
CA HIS A 251 9.48 -3.63 -2.35
C HIS A 251 10.59 -2.82 -3.04
N ARG A 252 11.83 -3.34 -3.09
CA ARG A 252 12.97 -2.67 -3.73
C ARG A 252 12.92 -2.74 -5.25
N PHE A 253 12.16 -3.69 -5.79
CA PHE A 253 11.84 -3.75 -7.22
C PHE A 253 10.63 -2.87 -7.60
N GLY A 254 10.07 -2.10 -6.66
CA GLY A 254 8.91 -1.25 -6.90
C GLY A 254 7.57 -1.97 -6.76
N PHE A 255 7.51 -3.08 -6.01
CA PHE A 255 6.22 -3.65 -5.63
C PHE A 255 5.41 -2.68 -4.75
N ASP A 256 4.14 -2.49 -5.09
CA ASP A 256 3.15 -1.79 -4.30
C ASP A 256 2.01 -2.76 -3.89
N SER A 257 0.98 -2.25 -3.21
CA SER A 257 -0.14 -3.06 -2.75
C SER A 257 -0.94 -3.71 -3.89
N LEU A 258 -0.84 -3.22 -5.12
CA LEU A 258 -1.59 -3.70 -6.28
C LEU A 258 -0.77 -4.71 -7.09
N THR A 259 0.52 -4.45 -7.35
CA THR A 259 1.40 -5.43 -8.00
C THR A 259 1.59 -6.68 -7.14
N ALA A 260 1.49 -6.55 -5.82
CA ALA A 260 1.50 -7.69 -4.91
C ALA A 260 0.32 -8.66 -5.15
N ILE A 261 -0.87 -8.11 -5.38
CA ILE A 261 -2.08 -8.90 -5.67
C ILE A 261 -1.98 -9.55 -7.06
N GLU A 262 -1.37 -8.87 -8.03
CA GLU A 262 -1.17 -9.40 -9.38
C GLU A 262 -0.20 -10.59 -9.41
N LEU A 263 0.94 -10.48 -8.73
CA LEU A 263 1.89 -11.59 -8.62
C LEU A 263 1.24 -12.79 -7.92
N ARG A 264 0.48 -12.57 -6.83
CA ARG A 264 -0.30 -13.63 -6.18
C ARG A 264 -1.27 -14.31 -7.16
N ASN A 265 -2.08 -13.54 -7.90
CA ASN A 265 -3.03 -14.09 -8.87
C ASN A 265 -2.35 -14.90 -9.98
N ALA A 266 -1.21 -14.41 -10.47
CA ALA A 266 -0.44 -15.10 -11.49
C ALA A 266 0.09 -16.44 -10.98
N LEU A 267 0.60 -16.47 -9.74
CA LEU A 267 1.09 -17.68 -9.09
C LEU A 267 -0.05 -18.66 -8.74
N ASP A 268 -1.19 -18.19 -8.25
CA ASP A 268 -2.41 -19.00 -8.06
C ASP A 268 -2.78 -19.72 -9.35
N SER A 269 -2.84 -18.97 -10.46
CA SER A 269 -3.23 -19.53 -11.76
C SER A 269 -2.18 -20.50 -12.31
N ALA A 270 -0.89 -20.26 -12.08
CA ALA A 270 0.18 -21.10 -12.60
C ALA A 270 0.38 -22.39 -11.81
N THR A 271 0.19 -22.32 -10.49
CA THR A 271 0.44 -23.44 -9.56
C THR A 271 -0.83 -24.23 -9.23
N GLY A 272 -2.02 -23.62 -9.39
CA GLY A 272 -3.30 -24.19 -8.95
C GLY A 272 -3.54 -24.08 -7.45
N LEU A 273 -2.67 -23.38 -6.70
CA LEU A 273 -2.83 -23.11 -5.28
C LEU A 273 -3.83 -21.97 -5.02
N ARG A 274 -4.28 -21.84 -3.77
CA ARG A 274 -5.01 -20.66 -3.27
C ARG A 274 -4.13 -19.91 -2.28
N LEU A 275 -3.40 -18.92 -2.76
CA LEU A 275 -2.42 -18.17 -1.99
C LEU A 275 -3.08 -16.96 -1.30
N PRO A 276 -2.64 -16.61 -0.07
CA PRO A 276 -3.20 -15.48 0.68
C PRO A 276 -2.84 -14.13 0.05
N ALA A 277 -3.63 -13.08 0.33
CA ALA A 277 -3.34 -11.72 -0.13
C ALA A 277 -2.09 -11.10 0.50
N THR A 278 -1.62 -11.66 1.62
CA THR A 278 -0.41 -11.25 2.34
C THR A 278 0.87 -11.92 1.85
N LEU A 279 0.78 -12.81 0.85
CA LEU A 279 1.86 -13.69 0.38
C LEU A 279 3.24 -13.00 0.21
N ILE A 280 3.26 -11.81 -0.36
CA ILE A 280 4.51 -11.05 -0.63
C ILE A 280 5.04 -10.36 0.62
N PHE A 281 4.20 -10.09 1.62
CA PHE A 281 4.64 -9.61 2.93
C PHE A 281 5.16 -10.77 3.78
N ASP A 282 4.50 -11.93 3.71
CA ASP A 282 4.90 -13.14 4.43
C ASP A 282 6.22 -13.72 3.86
N HIS A 283 6.40 -13.61 2.54
CA HIS A 283 7.58 -14.07 1.80
C HIS A 283 8.17 -12.93 0.96
N PRO A 284 9.01 -12.06 1.55
CA PRO A 284 9.39 -10.78 0.97
C PRO A 284 10.41 -10.86 -0.17
N THR A 285 10.99 -12.02 -0.45
CA THR A 285 11.96 -12.21 -1.54
C THR A 285 11.49 -13.31 -2.51
N PRO A 286 11.89 -13.25 -3.79
CA PRO A 286 11.60 -14.31 -4.76
C PRO A 286 12.06 -15.71 -4.30
N ALA A 287 13.21 -15.81 -3.64
CA ALA A 287 13.71 -17.07 -3.09
C ALA A 287 12.82 -17.59 -1.95
N ALA A 288 12.42 -16.73 -1.00
CA ALA A 288 11.55 -17.13 0.11
C ALA A 288 10.16 -17.57 -0.37
N LEU A 289 9.64 -16.91 -1.40
CA LEU A 289 8.36 -17.27 -2.01
C LEU A 289 8.46 -18.59 -2.80
N ALA A 290 9.57 -18.82 -3.49
CA ALA A 290 9.81 -20.08 -4.20
C ALA A 290 9.90 -21.28 -3.26
N ALA A 291 10.56 -21.13 -2.11
CA ALA A 291 10.63 -22.17 -1.09
C ALA A 291 9.23 -22.51 -0.54
N HIS A 292 8.42 -21.51 -0.21
CA HIS A 292 7.06 -21.72 0.27
C HIS A 292 6.16 -22.42 -0.75
N LEU A 293 6.20 -22.00 -2.03
CA LEU A 293 5.43 -22.64 -3.09
C LEU A 293 5.88 -24.08 -3.35
N LEU A 294 7.18 -24.36 -3.24
CA LEU A 294 7.69 -25.72 -3.36
C LEU A 294 7.09 -26.61 -2.27
N ASP A 295 7.11 -26.18 -1.01
CA ASP A 295 6.55 -26.93 0.12
C ASP A 295 5.04 -27.21 -0.04
N GLU A 296 4.27 -26.22 -0.47
CA GLU A 296 2.83 -26.37 -0.76
C GLU A 296 2.56 -27.34 -1.92
N LEU A 297 3.41 -27.34 -2.96
CA LEU A 297 3.22 -28.14 -4.16
C LEU A 297 3.68 -29.60 -4.05
N THR A 298 4.74 -29.87 -3.29
CA THR A 298 5.24 -31.24 -3.12
C THR A 298 4.51 -32.01 -2.03
N GLY A 299 3.57 -31.38 -1.33
CA GLY A 299 2.89 -31.98 -0.18
C GLY A 299 3.87 -32.38 0.92
N THR A 300 5.12 -31.91 0.86
CA THR A 300 6.11 -31.93 1.92
C THR A 300 5.78 -30.83 2.91
N GLY A 301 4.53 -30.83 3.36
CA GLY A 301 4.22 -30.44 4.73
C GLY A 301 4.93 -31.41 5.68
N THR A 302 6.26 -31.38 5.69
CA THR A 302 6.93 -31.18 6.96
C THR A 302 6.25 -29.93 7.54
N GLY A 303 5.46 -30.02 8.61
CA GLY A 303 5.70 -30.99 9.66
C GLY A 303 7.17 -30.96 10.11
N ALA A 304 7.96 -29.97 9.68
CA ALA A 304 8.98 -29.40 10.51
C ALA A 304 8.12 -28.86 11.63
N ALA A 305 8.20 -29.53 12.77
CA ALA A 305 7.63 -29.02 13.99
C ALA A 305 8.22 -27.62 14.23
N THR A 306 7.62 -26.58 13.65
CA THR A 306 7.02 -25.58 14.53
C THR A 306 6.19 -26.41 15.47
N ALA A 307 6.77 -26.71 16.64
CA ALA A 307 6.03 -27.28 17.75
C ALA A 307 4.68 -26.58 17.70
N ALA A 308 3.61 -27.34 17.48
CA ALA A 308 2.26 -26.79 17.50
C ALA A 308 2.24 -25.87 18.73
N PRO A 309 1.95 -24.57 18.58
CA PRO A 309 2.02 -23.67 19.71
C PRO A 309 1.08 -24.30 20.71
N THR A 310 1.64 -24.80 21.80
CA THR A 310 0.89 -25.39 22.90
C THR A 310 -0.21 -24.39 23.13
N ALA A 311 -1.47 -24.80 22.94
CA ALA A 311 -2.58 -23.90 23.17
C ALA A 311 -2.33 -23.28 24.55
N VAL A 312 -1.96 -22.00 24.58
CA VAL A 312 -1.75 -21.29 25.83
C VAL A 312 -3.16 -21.15 26.35
N ARG A 313 -3.54 -22.14 27.14
CA ARG A 313 -4.80 -22.16 27.87
C ARG A 313 -4.84 -20.83 28.59
N ALA A 314 -5.90 -20.04 28.42
CA ALA A 314 -6.05 -18.82 29.21
C ALA A 314 -5.92 -19.21 30.68
N VAL A 315 -4.78 -18.86 31.28
CA VAL A 315 -4.42 -19.15 32.66
C VAL A 315 -4.53 -17.83 33.37
N ASP A 316 -5.72 -17.57 33.92
CA ASP A 316 -6.03 -16.32 34.62
C ASP A 316 -5.05 -16.06 35.80
N ASP A 317 -4.30 -17.07 36.25
CA ASP A 317 -3.42 -17.04 37.44
C ASP A 317 -1.93 -17.35 37.20
N ASP A 318 -1.45 -17.56 35.96
CA ASP A 318 -0.01 -17.83 35.76
C ASP A 318 0.84 -16.54 35.94
N PRO A 319 1.99 -16.62 36.61
CA PRO A 319 2.90 -15.49 36.73
C PRO A 319 3.49 -15.13 35.35
N ILE A 320 3.54 -13.83 35.04
CA ILE A 320 4.22 -13.35 33.84
C ILE A 320 5.73 -13.34 34.11
N ALA A 321 6.49 -14.07 33.30
CA ALA A 321 7.95 -14.11 33.38
C ALA A 321 8.57 -13.04 32.47
N LEU A 322 9.51 -12.25 33.03
CA LEU A 322 10.40 -11.41 32.25
C LEU A 322 11.60 -12.26 31.83
N VAL A 323 11.68 -12.62 30.56
CA VAL A 323 12.69 -13.56 30.02
C VAL A 323 13.89 -12.86 29.37
N GLY A 324 13.78 -11.57 29.08
CA GLY A 324 14.83 -10.75 28.49
C GLY A 324 14.60 -9.26 28.76
N LEU A 325 15.68 -8.49 28.78
CA LEU A 325 15.66 -7.04 29.00
C LEU A 325 16.81 -6.40 28.23
N ALA A 326 16.53 -5.25 27.61
CA ALA A 326 17.53 -4.35 27.05
C ALA A 326 17.12 -2.90 27.39
N CYS A 327 18.09 -2.02 27.58
CA CYS A 327 17.82 -0.61 27.86
C CYS A 327 18.94 0.30 27.35
N ARG A 328 18.54 1.49 26.90
CA ARG A 328 19.43 2.64 26.69
C ARG A 328 18.95 3.76 27.59
N LEU A 329 19.80 4.22 28.51
CA LEU A 329 19.46 5.25 29.50
C LEU A 329 20.58 6.29 29.59
N PRO A 330 20.29 7.50 30.10
CA PRO A 330 21.31 8.54 30.31
C PRO A 330 22.47 8.07 31.20
N GLY A 331 23.64 8.71 31.06
CA GLY A 331 24.85 8.35 31.80
C GLY A 331 25.67 7.21 31.16
N GLY A 332 25.50 6.99 29.85
CA GLY A 332 26.24 5.94 29.12
C GLY A 332 25.75 4.53 29.42
N VAL A 333 24.50 4.37 29.89
CA VAL A 333 23.92 3.07 30.18
C VAL A 333 23.45 2.44 28.88
N ALA A 334 24.19 1.41 28.43
CA ALA A 334 23.87 0.65 27.23
C ALA A 334 23.27 -0.73 27.55
N SER A 335 23.15 -1.11 28.82
CA SER A 335 22.64 -2.43 29.21
C SER A 335 22.05 -2.44 30.62
N PRO A 336 21.25 -3.47 30.98
CA PRO A 336 20.80 -3.66 32.37
C PRO A 336 21.96 -3.77 33.36
N GLU A 337 23.08 -4.35 32.94
CA GLU A 337 24.29 -4.45 33.75
C GLU A 337 24.93 -3.08 34.00
N ASP A 338 24.98 -2.21 32.99
CA ASP A 338 25.46 -0.84 33.14
C ASP A 338 24.54 -0.01 34.04
N LEU A 339 23.22 -0.21 33.93
CA LEU A 339 22.24 0.42 34.82
C LEU A 339 22.48 0.00 36.27
N TRP A 340 22.67 -1.30 36.49
CA TRP A 340 22.95 -1.83 37.82
C TRP A 340 24.24 -1.22 38.39
N ARG A 341 25.31 -1.16 37.58
CA ARG A 341 26.57 -0.54 37.97
C ARG A 341 26.36 0.93 38.35
N LEU A 342 25.70 1.73 37.51
CA LEU A 342 25.42 3.14 37.76
C LEU A 342 24.68 3.34 39.09
N LEU A 343 23.66 2.51 39.37
CA LEU A 343 22.90 2.57 40.62
C LEU A 343 23.75 2.19 41.85
N THR A 344 24.55 1.12 41.75
CA THR A 344 25.40 0.68 42.87
C THR A 344 26.57 1.61 43.15
N GLU A 345 27.04 2.35 42.14
CA GLU A 345 28.10 3.35 42.25
C GLU A 345 27.56 4.74 42.59
N GLU A 346 26.23 4.89 42.77
CA GLU A 346 25.55 6.16 43.04
C GLU A 346 25.85 7.23 41.97
N GLY A 347 26.05 6.81 40.71
CA GLY A 347 26.35 7.69 39.59
C GLY A 347 25.15 8.49 39.10
N SER A 348 25.42 9.62 38.44
CA SER A 348 24.40 10.49 37.83
C SER A 348 24.41 10.35 36.31
N GLY A 349 23.23 10.19 35.71
CA GLY A 349 23.04 10.24 34.26
C GLY A 349 22.77 11.65 33.70
N ILE A 350 22.87 12.68 34.53
CA ILE A 350 22.66 14.08 34.13
C ILE A 350 23.96 14.66 33.58
N GLY A 351 23.88 15.25 32.40
CA GLY A 351 25.00 15.94 31.76
C GLY A 351 24.53 17.12 30.93
N ASP A 352 25.48 17.77 30.25
CA ASP A 352 25.20 18.92 29.40
C ASP A 352 24.28 18.56 28.23
N PHE A 353 23.57 19.56 27.70
CA PHE A 353 22.78 19.41 26.48
C PHE A 353 23.61 18.89 25.30
N PRO A 354 23.04 18.02 24.45
CA PRO A 354 23.75 17.42 23.31
C PRO A 354 24.07 18.46 22.23
N ALA A 355 25.31 18.49 21.78
CA ALA A 355 25.81 19.48 20.81
C ALA A 355 25.52 19.11 19.33
N ASP A 356 25.08 17.88 19.07
CA ASP A 356 24.90 17.30 17.74
C ASP A 356 23.45 17.38 17.22
N ARG A 357 22.51 17.86 18.05
CA ARG A 357 21.07 17.98 17.68
C ARG A 357 20.72 19.31 16.99
N GLY A 358 21.70 20.17 16.74
CA GLY A 358 21.49 21.48 16.10
C GLY A 358 20.78 22.50 16.99
N TRP A 359 20.77 22.30 18.30
CA TRP A 359 20.18 23.22 19.27
C TRP A 359 21.09 24.45 19.45
N ASP A 360 20.50 25.66 19.48
CA ASP A 360 21.23 26.88 19.87
C ASP A 360 21.37 26.93 21.40
N ILE A 361 22.27 26.12 21.97
CA ILE A 361 22.43 25.95 23.42
C ILE A 361 22.75 27.29 24.11
N ASP A 362 23.59 28.11 23.49
CA ASP A 362 23.96 29.42 24.05
C ASP A 362 22.80 30.41 24.01
N GLY A 363 22.08 30.47 22.89
CA GLY A 363 20.89 31.28 22.74
C GLY A 363 19.69 30.77 23.55
N LEU A 364 19.66 29.49 23.93
CA LEU A 364 18.56 28.88 24.70
C LEU A 364 18.63 29.20 26.19
N TYR A 365 19.82 29.40 26.76
CA TYR A 365 19.93 29.56 28.22
C TYR A 365 19.54 30.94 28.74
N ASP A 366 18.70 30.99 29.77
CA ASP A 366 18.44 32.17 30.58
C ASP A 366 18.35 31.79 32.06
N PRO A 367 19.42 31.98 32.85
CA PRO A 367 19.44 31.61 34.27
C PRO A 367 18.43 32.40 35.11
N LYS A 368 17.87 33.50 34.59
CA LYS A 368 16.85 34.29 35.29
C LYS A 368 15.42 33.84 34.95
N GLY A 369 15.25 32.95 33.96
CA GLY A 369 13.96 32.41 33.52
C GLY A 369 12.95 33.45 33.03
N GLY A 370 13.41 34.63 32.60
CA GLY A 370 12.55 35.77 32.25
C GLY A 370 12.31 35.91 30.74
N ARG A 371 13.14 35.28 29.92
CA ARG A 371 13.09 35.38 28.46
C ARG A 371 12.17 34.30 27.87
N PRO A 372 11.13 34.66 27.10
CA PRO A 372 10.33 33.68 26.36
C PRO A 372 11.20 32.85 25.41
N GLY A 373 10.90 31.55 25.28
CA GLY A 373 11.66 30.66 24.39
C GLY A 373 13.01 30.21 24.94
N SER A 374 13.26 30.35 26.26
CA SER A 374 14.54 30.03 26.89
C SER A 374 14.38 29.00 28.02
N SER A 375 15.49 28.37 28.41
CA SER A 375 15.60 27.41 29.50
C SER A 375 16.51 27.95 30.59
N TYR A 376 16.13 27.82 31.88
CA TYR A 376 17.00 28.21 33.00
C TYR A 376 17.96 27.09 33.43
N VAL A 377 17.88 25.91 32.81
CA VAL A 377 18.83 24.80 32.97
C VAL A 377 19.60 24.54 31.66
N ARG A 378 20.81 23.97 31.78
CA ARG A 378 21.66 23.49 30.67
C ARG A 378 21.97 22.00 30.72
N GLU A 379 21.43 21.32 31.72
CA GLU A 379 21.74 19.93 32.03
C GLU A 379 20.46 19.09 32.00
N GLY A 380 20.59 17.82 31.63
CA GLY A 380 19.50 16.86 31.59
C GLY A 380 19.99 15.44 31.33
N GLY A 381 19.07 14.48 31.36
CA GLY A 381 19.39 13.09 31.00
C GLY A 381 19.25 12.89 29.50
N PHE A 382 20.36 12.60 28.81
CA PHE A 382 20.37 12.40 27.37
C PHE A 382 21.03 11.08 26.95
N LEU A 383 20.50 10.53 25.86
CA LEU A 383 21.19 9.55 25.02
C LEU A 383 22.01 10.35 23.99
N TYR A 384 23.31 10.49 24.22
CA TYR A 384 24.19 11.23 23.29
C TYR A 384 24.27 10.52 21.93
N ASP A 385 24.32 9.19 21.94
CA ASP A 385 24.42 8.37 20.73
C ASP A 385 23.05 8.04 20.12
N ALA A 386 21.98 8.81 20.42
CA ALA A 386 20.64 8.52 19.92
C ALA A 386 20.53 8.58 18.38
N GLY A 387 21.45 9.29 17.73
CA GLY A 387 21.52 9.38 16.28
C GLY A 387 22.15 8.16 15.60
N ASP A 388 22.91 7.36 16.35
CA ASP A 388 23.64 6.21 15.82
C ASP A 388 22.70 5.04 15.56
N PHE A 389 22.91 4.34 14.45
CA PHE A 389 22.10 3.21 14.02
C PHE A 389 22.80 2.45 12.90
N ASP A 390 22.68 1.12 12.89
CA ASP A 390 23.11 0.28 11.75
C ASP A 390 21.92 -0.03 10.83
N PRO A 391 21.68 0.78 9.77
CA PRO A 391 20.56 0.53 8.88
C PRO A 391 20.75 -0.72 8.03
N GLY A 392 22.00 -1.12 7.74
CA GLY A 392 22.30 -2.27 6.91
C GLY A 392 21.85 -3.56 7.58
N PHE A 393 22.10 -3.69 8.89
CA PHE A 393 21.67 -4.83 9.69
C PHE A 393 20.15 -5.06 9.66
N PHE A 394 19.37 -3.97 9.72
CA PHE A 394 17.91 -4.02 9.71
C PHE A 394 17.28 -3.96 8.31
N GLY A 395 18.07 -4.04 7.23
CA GLY A 395 17.55 -3.98 5.85
C GLY A 395 17.03 -2.60 5.43
N ILE A 396 17.37 -1.55 6.17
CA ILE A 396 16.94 -0.18 5.94
C ILE A 396 17.89 0.50 4.96
N ALA A 397 17.34 1.23 3.98
CA ALA A 397 18.17 1.92 3.02
C ALA A 397 18.96 3.07 3.69
N PRO A 398 20.25 3.29 3.37
CA PRO A 398 21.03 4.38 3.97
C PRO A 398 20.42 5.78 3.78
N LYS A 399 19.62 5.97 2.73
CA LYS A 399 18.89 7.23 2.47
C LYS A 399 17.62 7.38 3.31
N GLU A 400 17.05 6.28 3.78
CA GLU A 400 15.86 6.27 4.64
C GLU A 400 16.25 6.49 6.11
N ALA A 401 17.37 5.92 6.56
CA ALA A 401 17.78 5.91 7.96
C ALA A 401 17.77 7.30 8.66
N PRO A 402 18.24 8.40 8.03
CA PRO A 402 18.21 9.72 8.64
C PRO A 402 16.80 10.31 8.78
N MET A 403 15.82 9.78 8.04
CA MET A 403 14.42 10.21 8.09
C MET A 403 13.61 9.45 9.15
N ILE A 404 14.17 8.38 9.71
CA ILE A 404 13.52 7.56 10.72
C ILE A 404 13.74 8.18 12.09
N ASP A 405 12.67 8.32 12.88
CA ASP A 405 12.75 8.79 14.26
C ASP A 405 13.76 7.93 15.07
N PRO A 406 14.74 8.56 15.77
CA PRO A 406 15.66 7.86 16.68
C PRO A 406 15.00 6.85 17.62
N GLN A 407 13.77 7.11 18.07
CA GLN A 407 13.02 6.21 18.94
C GLN A 407 12.72 4.88 18.26
N GLN A 408 12.41 4.88 16.96
CA GLN A 408 12.18 3.64 16.19
C GLN A 408 13.48 2.84 16.04
N ARG A 409 14.59 3.53 15.79
CA ARG A 409 15.92 2.94 15.64
C ARG A 409 16.36 2.24 16.92
N LEU A 410 16.29 2.96 18.05
CA LEU A 410 16.60 2.43 19.38
C LEU A 410 15.70 1.26 19.76
N LEU A 411 14.42 1.31 19.41
CA LEU A 411 13.51 0.20 19.71
C LEU A 411 13.76 -1.04 18.86
N LEU A 412 14.20 -0.89 17.62
CA LEU A 412 14.64 -2.03 16.79
C LEU A 412 15.85 -2.73 17.43
N GLU A 413 16.87 -1.95 17.80
CA GLU A 413 18.08 -2.46 18.46
C GLU A 413 17.76 -3.10 19.81
N ALA A 414 17.02 -2.41 20.67
CA ALA A 414 16.67 -2.90 21.99
C ALA A 414 15.77 -4.15 21.93
N SER A 415 14.83 -4.21 20.97
CA SER A 415 13.98 -5.39 20.78
C SER A 415 14.80 -6.60 20.34
N TRP A 416 15.72 -6.40 19.39
CA TRP A 416 16.63 -7.45 18.94
C TRP A 416 17.50 -7.96 20.08
N GLU A 417 18.13 -7.05 20.81
CA GLU A 417 19.02 -7.34 21.93
C GLU A 417 18.29 -8.05 23.09
N ALA A 418 17.07 -7.63 23.42
CA ALA A 418 16.27 -8.26 24.46
C ALA A 418 15.92 -9.71 24.11
N LEU A 419 15.65 -10.00 22.84
CA LEU A 419 15.40 -11.35 22.35
C LEU A 419 16.67 -12.21 22.41
N GLU A 420 17.81 -11.71 21.93
CA GLU A 420 19.09 -12.44 22.02
C GLU A 420 19.49 -12.74 23.47
N ARG A 421 19.32 -11.77 24.38
CA ARG A 421 19.55 -11.96 25.82
C ARG A 421 18.66 -13.01 26.46
N SER A 422 17.45 -13.21 25.92
CA SER A 422 16.54 -14.27 26.35
C SER A 422 16.88 -15.65 25.76
N GLY A 423 17.92 -15.75 24.93
CA GLY A 423 18.29 -16.97 24.21
C GLY A 423 17.34 -17.32 23.06
N ILE A 424 16.50 -16.37 22.64
CA ILE A 424 15.57 -16.53 21.52
C ILE A 424 16.25 -15.97 20.27
N ASP A 425 16.38 -16.79 19.22
CA ASP A 425 16.76 -16.29 17.90
C ASP A 425 15.64 -15.38 17.37
N PRO A 426 15.86 -14.07 17.17
CA PRO A 426 14.81 -13.15 16.72
C PRO A 426 14.16 -13.58 15.40
N ARG A 427 14.90 -14.26 14.52
CA ARG A 427 14.41 -14.73 13.22
C ARG A 427 13.44 -15.90 13.35
N SER A 428 13.55 -16.68 14.43
CA SER A 428 12.64 -17.80 14.72
C SER A 428 11.22 -17.36 15.07
N LEU A 429 11.02 -16.06 15.40
CA LEU A 429 9.72 -15.50 15.76
C LEU A 429 8.87 -15.09 14.55
N LYS A 430 9.37 -15.21 13.32
CA LYS A 430 8.62 -14.86 12.12
C LYS A 430 7.33 -15.69 12.03
N GLY A 431 6.19 -15.02 11.85
CA GLY A 431 4.84 -15.60 11.85
C GLY A 431 4.28 -15.97 13.22
N SER A 432 5.06 -15.81 14.30
CA SER A 432 4.60 -16.12 15.66
C SER A 432 3.60 -15.08 16.17
N ARG A 433 2.74 -15.50 17.10
CA ARG A 433 1.82 -14.62 17.83
C ARG A 433 2.54 -13.82 18.91
N THR A 434 3.65 -13.17 18.57
CA THR A 434 4.39 -12.29 19.48
C THR A 434 3.83 -10.88 19.36
N GLY A 435 3.40 -10.30 20.49
CA GLY A 435 2.89 -8.93 20.52
C GLY A 435 3.98 -7.89 20.76
N VAL A 436 3.74 -6.64 20.37
CA VAL A 436 4.63 -5.49 20.57
C VAL A 436 3.84 -4.36 21.22
N TYR A 437 4.21 -3.98 22.43
CA TYR A 437 3.53 -2.96 23.23
C TYR A 437 4.53 -1.90 23.67
N VAL A 438 4.43 -0.69 23.13
CA VAL A 438 5.43 0.35 23.39
C VAL A 438 4.76 1.64 23.84
N GLY A 439 5.21 2.16 24.98
CA GLY A 439 4.95 3.53 25.38
C GLY A 439 5.87 4.50 24.66
N VAL A 440 5.33 5.43 23.88
CA VAL A 440 6.15 6.41 23.14
C VAL A 440 5.69 7.81 23.49
N GLN A 441 6.65 8.69 23.74
CA GLN A 441 6.39 10.09 24.07
C GLN A 441 7.40 10.99 23.35
N TYR A 442 6.98 12.22 23.08
CA TYR A 442 7.70 13.21 22.29
C TYR A 442 7.76 12.79 20.81
N HIS A 443 6.92 13.43 20.00
CA HIS A 443 6.77 13.19 18.56
C HIS A 443 7.31 14.41 17.78
N ASP A 444 8.43 14.96 18.25
CA ASP A 444 8.98 16.25 17.85
C ASP A 444 10.10 16.13 16.80
N TYR A 445 10.40 14.91 16.34
CA TYR A 445 11.31 14.68 15.21
C TYR A 445 10.63 15.03 13.88
N ALA A 446 11.26 15.89 13.07
CA ALA A 446 10.66 16.43 11.85
C ALA A 446 10.56 15.37 10.72
N GLY A 447 9.33 15.06 10.28
CA GLY A 447 9.07 14.21 9.10
C GLY A 447 7.79 13.37 9.20
N ALA A 448 7.35 12.77 8.08
CA ALA A 448 6.18 11.89 8.03
C ALA A 448 6.32 10.61 8.88
N ALA A 449 7.51 10.34 9.43
CA ALA A 449 7.85 9.15 10.21
C ALA A 449 7.62 9.30 11.74
N SER A 450 7.05 10.41 12.23
CA SER A 450 6.84 10.63 13.68
C SER A 450 5.52 10.07 14.23
N SER A 451 4.75 9.34 13.43
CA SER A 451 3.49 8.75 13.94
C SER A 451 3.80 7.61 14.91
N GLY A 452 3.26 7.69 16.14
CA GLY A 452 3.47 6.67 17.17
C GLY A 452 3.09 5.25 16.74
N SER A 453 2.20 5.07 15.76
CA SER A 453 1.85 3.75 15.20
C SER A 453 2.96 3.11 14.37
N MET A 454 3.87 3.90 13.77
CA MET A 454 4.99 3.37 13.00
C MET A 454 6.04 2.70 13.90
N VAL A 455 6.10 3.08 15.17
CA VAL A 455 7.10 2.57 16.11
C VAL A 455 6.93 1.07 16.35
N THR A 456 5.73 0.66 16.74
CA THR A 456 5.42 -0.76 16.97
C THR A 456 5.27 -1.52 15.65
N GLY A 457 4.72 -0.86 14.62
CA GLY A 457 4.61 -1.42 13.28
C GLY A 457 5.95 -1.81 12.67
N ARG A 458 6.99 -0.97 12.82
CA ARG A 458 8.32 -1.27 12.27
C ARG A 458 9.00 -2.42 12.99
N VAL A 459 8.92 -2.49 14.33
CA VAL A 459 9.43 -3.64 15.10
C VAL A 459 8.72 -4.93 14.70
N ALA A 460 7.38 -4.91 14.64
CA ALA A 460 6.59 -6.06 14.22
C ALA A 460 6.92 -6.49 12.79
N TYR A 461 7.06 -5.54 11.86
CA TYR A 461 7.41 -5.82 10.47
C TYR A 461 8.82 -6.41 10.34
N THR A 462 9.83 -5.77 10.92
CA THR A 462 11.23 -6.20 10.82
C THR A 462 11.47 -7.59 11.42
N LEU A 463 10.78 -7.94 12.50
CA LEU A 463 10.86 -9.25 13.13
C LEU A 463 9.82 -10.26 12.59
N GLY A 464 8.91 -9.83 11.70
CA GLY A 464 7.85 -10.65 11.13
C GLY A 464 6.83 -11.15 12.15
N LEU A 465 6.49 -10.35 13.18
CA LEU A 465 5.61 -10.74 14.26
C LEU A 465 4.14 -10.57 13.88
N ALA A 466 3.30 -11.56 14.19
CA ALA A 466 1.88 -11.58 13.86
C ALA A 466 0.94 -11.38 15.07
N GLY A 467 1.49 -10.99 16.23
CA GLY A 467 0.69 -10.60 17.40
C GLY A 467 0.26 -9.12 17.38
N PRO A 468 -0.48 -8.66 18.40
CA PRO A 468 -0.92 -7.26 18.45
C PRO A 468 0.26 -6.28 18.52
N ALA A 469 0.18 -5.18 17.77
CA ALA A 469 1.16 -4.09 17.79
C ALA A 469 0.47 -2.81 18.28
N VAL A 470 0.77 -2.37 19.50
CA VAL A 470 0.05 -1.31 20.19
C VAL A 470 1.00 -0.26 20.74
N SER A 471 0.86 0.97 20.23
CA SER A 471 1.55 2.14 20.75
C SER A 471 0.63 2.89 21.71
N VAL A 472 1.17 3.31 22.86
CA VAL A 472 0.40 4.02 23.90
C VAL A 472 1.12 5.31 24.27
N ASP A 473 0.37 6.40 24.37
CA ASP A 473 0.82 7.66 24.95
C ASP A 473 -0.12 8.05 26.11
N THR A 474 0.38 7.88 27.32
CA THR A 474 -0.20 8.37 28.58
C THR A 474 0.80 9.29 29.30
N ALA A 475 1.64 9.99 28.52
CA ALA A 475 2.79 10.72 29.03
C ALA A 475 3.73 9.83 29.88
N CYS A 476 4.15 10.29 31.06
CA CYS A 476 5.18 9.64 31.87
C CYS A 476 4.86 8.20 32.30
N SER A 477 3.59 7.76 32.26
CA SER A 477 3.19 6.38 32.60
C SER A 477 3.19 5.41 31.41
N SER A 478 3.53 5.84 30.21
CA SER A 478 3.31 5.08 28.98
C SER A 478 3.95 3.70 28.96
N SER A 479 5.19 3.56 29.44
CA SER A 479 5.89 2.27 29.47
C SER A 479 5.24 1.27 30.44
N LEU A 480 4.73 1.74 31.59
CA LEU A 480 4.00 0.90 32.55
C LEU A 480 2.63 0.48 32.02
N VAL A 481 1.93 1.37 31.31
CA VAL A 481 0.66 1.03 30.67
C VAL A 481 0.88 0.02 29.54
N ALA A 482 1.92 0.20 28.73
CA ALA A 482 2.29 -0.77 27.69
C ALA A 482 2.60 -2.16 28.28
N LEU A 483 3.35 -2.22 29.38
CA LEU A 483 3.62 -3.47 30.10
C LEU A 483 2.33 -4.12 30.65
N HIS A 484 1.42 -3.30 31.19
CA HIS A 484 0.12 -3.78 31.66
C HIS A 484 -0.70 -4.42 30.53
N LEU A 485 -0.76 -3.77 29.36
CA LEU A 485 -1.48 -4.29 28.19
C LEU A 485 -0.84 -5.58 27.67
N ALA A 486 0.49 -5.65 27.61
CA ALA A 486 1.20 -6.88 27.23
C ALA A 486 0.86 -8.05 28.17
N ALA A 487 0.88 -7.81 29.49
CA ALA A 487 0.51 -8.82 30.48
C ALA A 487 -0.95 -9.28 30.34
N ARG A 488 -1.87 -8.37 30.02
CA ARG A 488 -3.29 -8.69 29.75
C ARG A 488 -3.44 -9.54 28.50
N ALA A 489 -2.75 -9.19 27.42
CA ALA A 489 -2.80 -9.93 26.16
C ALA A 489 -2.22 -11.35 26.28
N LEU A 490 -1.13 -11.51 27.05
CA LEU A 490 -0.58 -12.83 27.37
C LEU A 490 -1.60 -13.68 28.15
N ARG A 491 -2.25 -13.13 29.17
CA ARG A 491 -3.27 -13.83 29.98
C ARG A 491 -4.52 -14.19 29.17
N ALA A 492 -4.97 -13.28 28.31
CA ALA A 492 -6.09 -13.50 27.41
C ALA A 492 -5.76 -14.50 26.28
N GLY A 493 -4.49 -14.91 26.16
CA GLY A 493 -4.02 -15.80 25.11
C GLY A 493 -4.09 -15.15 23.73
N GLU A 494 -4.01 -13.81 23.63
CA GLU A 494 -3.94 -13.03 22.39
C GLU A 494 -2.54 -13.10 21.75
N CYS A 495 -1.51 -13.22 22.59
CA CYS A 495 -0.13 -13.50 22.19
C CYS A 495 0.49 -14.58 23.12
N SER A 496 1.54 -15.25 22.64
CA SER A 496 2.29 -16.24 23.42
C SER A 496 3.62 -15.71 23.95
N LEU A 497 4.07 -14.58 23.41
CA LEU A 497 5.25 -13.82 23.81
C LEU A 497 4.91 -12.33 23.59
N ALA A 498 5.52 -11.42 24.35
CA ALA A 498 5.32 -9.99 24.14
C ALA A 498 6.61 -9.22 24.37
N LEU A 499 6.92 -8.31 23.45
CA LEU A 499 7.86 -7.22 23.65
C LEU A 499 7.10 -6.06 24.29
N ALA A 500 7.54 -5.61 25.45
CA ALA A 500 6.91 -4.52 26.19
C ALA A 500 7.95 -3.52 26.69
N GLY A 501 7.72 -2.22 26.49
CA GLY A 501 8.67 -1.19 26.92
C GLY A 501 8.23 0.22 26.59
N GLY A 502 9.20 1.13 26.48
CA GLY A 502 8.94 2.48 26.01
C GLY A 502 10.19 3.20 25.51
N ALA A 503 9.97 4.26 24.73
CA ALA A 503 11.00 5.15 24.23
C ALA A 503 10.59 6.60 24.44
N ALA A 504 11.57 7.43 24.77
CA ALA A 504 11.42 8.87 24.90
C ALA A 504 12.74 9.52 24.49
N VAL A 505 12.75 10.18 23.33
CA VAL A 505 13.90 10.96 22.86
C VAL A 505 13.40 12.34 22.50
N MET A 506 13.97 13.37 23.12
CA MET A 506 13.67 14.77 22.81
C MET A 506 14.49 15.21 21.58
N ALA A 507 13.87 15.31 20.41
CA ALA A 507 14.55 15.82 19.22
C ALA A 507 14.78 17.33 19.29
N THR A 508 13.90 18.05 19.98
CA THR A 508 13.91 19.51 20.11
C THR A 508 14.07 19.95 21.57
N PRO A 509 14.52 21.19 21.82
CA PRO A 509 14.63 21.72 23.18
C PRO A 509 13.29 22.19 23.77
N ASP A 510 12.18 22.06 23.02
CA ASP A 510 10.89 22.67 23.35
C ASP A 510 10.35 22.25 24.71
N SER A 511 10.57 21.00 25.11
CA SER A 511 10.17 20.51 26.44
C SER A 511 10.89 21.28 27.57
N PHE A 512 12.19 21.55 27.43
CA PHE A 512 12.95 22.32 28.42
C PHE A 512 12.47 23.78 28.48
N VAL A 513 12.15 24.38 27.34
CA VAL A 513 11.57 25.73 27.27
C VAL A 513 10.22 25.78 27.99
N GLU A 514 9.34 24.82 27.69
CA GLU A 514 7.98 24.81 28.22
C GLU A 514 7.96 24.55 29.73
N PHE A 515 8.76 23.60 30.23
CA PHE A 515 8.87 23.37 31.68
C PHE A 515 9.61 24.51 32.39
N SER A 516 10.59 25.16 31.75
CA SER A 516 11.25 26.34 32.33
C SER A 516 10.27 27.50 32.50
N ARG A 517 9.37 27.71 31.55
CA ARG A 517 8.29 28.71 31.64
C ARG A 517 7.36 28.46 32.82
N GLN A 518 7.14 27.20 33.17
CA GLN A 518 6.28 26.78 34.28
C GLN A 518 7.03 26.69 35.62
N GLN A 519 8.34 26.94 35.65
CA GLN A 519 9.21 26.72 36.82
C GLN A 519 9.17 25.27 37.34
N GLY A 520 9.11 24.31 36.41
CA GLY A 520 8.91 22.89 36.70
C GLY A 520 10.16 22.00 36.61
N LEU A 521 11.34 22.56 36.31
CA LEU A 521 12.63 21.85 36.18
C LEU A 521 13.53 22.01 37.40
#